data_AF-A0A3P0X9S4-F1
#
_entry.id   AF-A0A3P0X9S4-F1
#
_cell.length_a   1.000
_cell.length_b   1.000
_cell.length_c   1.000
_cell.angle_alpha   90.00
_cell.angle_beta   90.00
_cell.angle_gamma   90.00
#
_symmetry.space_group_name_H-M   'P 1'
#
loop_
_entity.id
_entity.type
_entity.pdbx_description
1 polymer ?
#
loop_
_entity_poly.entity_id
_entity_poly.type
_entity_poly.pdbx_seq_one_letter_code
_entity_poly.pdbx_strand_id
1 'polypeptide(L)'
;MWRRAQGWAIFALSVLVQLYFAHALAFFAHEFAHSFLAWALGWKQNPWALTYGHLDAANLLIMSEIDENVDYGPIFGTHHGWQAGLIAAAGAFIGNALVTYPLARWWHHAAARQGRRTAALFAYWLVVASVGNLLDYVPVRTFSYREDMHTVAQGFACSPWWVLLVLGLPTALVLLHFFFLFEPAAQRRLFRGSKARRCIMAFFTAFVVFCFYGAAGWAHGGAASHWLSVFAVCVLFPMVAAIECWFAAHSFRWMRETP
;
A
#
# COMPACT_ATOMS: atom_id res chain seq x y z
N MET A 1 26.54 -21.70 16.76
CA MET A 1 26.24 -20.69 15.69
C MET A 1 25.14 -21.14 14.73
N TRP A 2 25.07 -22.43 14.34
CA TRP A 2 24.12 -22.94 13.34
C TRP A 2 22.62 -22.77 13.64
N ARG A 3 22.17 -23.00 14.90
CA ARG A 3 20.77 -22.77 15.32
C ARG A 3 20.34 -21.29 15.24
N ARG A 4 21.27 -20.34 15.38
CA ARG A 4 20.99 -18.90 15.19
C ARG A 4 20.87 -18.55 13.71
N ALA A 5 21.73 -19.11 12.85
CA ALA A 5 21.70 -18.89 11.40
C ALA A 5 20.42 -19.47 10.75
N GLN A 6 20.01 -20.69 11.13
CA GLN A 6 18.75 -21.28 10.68
C GLN A 6 17.54 -20.40 11.05
N GLY A 7 17.57 -19.76 12.22
CA GLY A 7 16.52 -18.83 12.65
C GLY A 7 16.45 -17.52 11.85
N TRP A 8 17.52 -17.11 11.16
CA TRP A 8 17.53 -15.92 10.30
C TRP A 8 17.07 -16.23 8.87
N ALA A 9 17.50 -17.34 8.30
CA ALA A 9 17.04 -17.79 6.98
C ALA A 9 15.53 -18.02 6.96
N ILE A 10 15.00 -18.74 7.97
CA ILE A 10 13.55 -18.96 8.11
C ILE A 10 12.81 -17.63 8.29
N PHE A 11 13.38 -16.69 9.06
CA PHE A 11 12.79 -15.37 9.25
C PHE A 11 12.72 -14.59 7.93
N ALA A 12 13.82 -14.51 7.18
CA ALA A 12 13.88 -13.82 5.90
C ALA A 12 12.91 -14.43 4.88
N LEU A 13 12.90 -15.77 4.74
CA LEU A 13 11.97 -16.47 3.85
C LEU A 13 10.51 -16.21 4.25
N SER A 14 10.21 -16.27 5.56
CA SER A 14 8.85 -16.00 6.06
C SER A 14 8.40 -14.58 5.75
N VAL A 15 9.31 -13.60 5.87
CA VAL A 15 9.03 -12.20 5.53
C VAL A 15 8.74 -12.05 4.04
N LEU A 16 9.58 -12.59 3.17
CA LEU A 16 9.40 -12.47 1.71
C LEU A 16 8.11 -13.13 1.23
N VAL A 17 7.83 -14.35 1.69
CA VAL A 17 6.61 -15.07 1.33
C VAL A 17 5.36 -14.33 1.82
N GLN A 18 5.35 -13.88 3.08
CA GLN A 18 4.20 -13.16 3.62
C GLN A 18 4.01 -11.79 2.97
N LEU A 19 5.10 -11.08 2.67
CA LEU A 19 5.06 -9.81 1.94
C LEU A 19 4.43 -10.01 0.55
N TYR A 20 4.88 -11.01 -0.21
CA TYR A 20 4.32 -11.30 -1.54
C TYR A 20 2.82 -11.56 -1.49
N PHE A 21 2.36 -12.47 -0.62
CA PHE A 21 0.93 -12.76 -0.52
C PHE A 21 0.12 -11.59 0.05
N ALA A 22 0.71 -10.79 0.93
CA ALA A 22 0.05 -9.60 1.45
C ALA A 22 -0.11 -8.52 0.39
N HIS A 23 0.95 -8.29 -0.41
CA HIS A 23 0.90 -7.40 -1.56
C HIS A 23 -0.18 -7.86 -2.55
N ALA A 24 -0.17 -9.13 -2.94
CA ALA A 24 -1.18 -9.69 -3.83
C ALA A 24 -2.61 -9.49 -3.30
N LEU A 25 -2.87 -9.80 -2.03
CA LEU A 25 -4.21 -9.62 -1.47
C LEU A 25 -4.66 -8.16 -1.40
N ALA A 26 -3.76 -7.24 -1.03
CA ALA A 26 -4.06 -5.81 -1.00
C ALA A 26 -4.28 -5.23 -2.41
N PHE A 27 -3.51 -5.72 -3.38
CA PHE A 27 -3.64 -5.37 -4.80
C PHE A 27 -4.94 -5.92 -5.39
N PHE A 28 -5.30 -7.19 -5.18
CA PHE A 28 -6.59 -7.70 -5.64
C PHE A 28 -7.79 -6.98 -5.01
N ALA A 29 -7.71 -6.62 -3.73
CA ALA A 29 -8.75 -5.82 -3.10
C ALA A 29 -8.91 -4.44 -3.74
N HIS A 30 -7.83 -3.88 -4.28
CA HIS A 30 -7.85 -2.63 -5.05
C HIS A 30 -8.60 -2.82 -6.37
N GLU A 31 -8.16 -3.79 -7.19
CA GLU A 31 -8.78 -4.10 -8.49
C GLU A 31 -10.26 -4.49 -8.38
N PHE A 32 -10.60 -5.28 -7.37
CA PHE A 32 -12.00 -5.61 -7.10
C PHE A 32 -12.79 -4.40 -6.65
N ALA A 33 -12.23 -3.45 -5.91
CA ALA A 33 -13.00 -2.26 -5.51
C ALA A 33 -13.43 -1.42 -6.72
N HIS A 34 -12.57 -1.24 -7.73
CA HIS A 34 -12.97 -0.64 -8.99
C HIS A 34 -14.10 -1.44 -9.67
N SER A 35 -13.88 -2.75 -9.84
CA SER A 35 -14.82 -3.62 -10.54
C SER A 35 -16.20 -3.68 -9.88
N PHE A 36 -16.24 -3.78 -8.55
CA PHE A 36 -17.48 -3.82 -7.78
C PHE A 36 -18.22 -2.49 -7.82
N LEU A 37 -17.51 -1.36 -7.74
CA LEU A 37 -18.17 -0.05 -7.84
C LEU A 37 -18.69 0.19 -9.26
N ALA A 38 -17.93 -0.17 -10.30
CA ALA A 38 -18.38 -0.10 -11.69
C ALA A 38 -19.63 -0.96 -11.92
N TRP A 39 -19.66 -2.17 -11.37
CA TRP A 39 -20.84 -3.04 -11.41
C TRP A 39 -22.04 -2.43 -10.67
N ALA A 40 -21.83 -1.91 -9.46
CA ALA A 40 -22.89 -1.29 -8.66
C ALA A 40 -23.49 -0.06 -9.35
N LEU A 41 -22.69 0.67 -10.13
CA LEU A 41 -23.13 1.82 -10.94
C LEU A 41 -23.67 1.43 -12.33
N GLY A 42 -23.64 0.14 -12.69
CA GLY A 42 -24.18 -0.37 -13.96
C GLY A 42 -23.23 -0.29 -15.16
N TRP A 43 -21.95 0.07 -14.96
CA TRP A 43 -20.94 0.17 -16.02
C TRP A 43 -20.19 -1.13 -16.30
N LYS A 44 -20.35 -2.14 -15.44
CA LYS A 44 -19.74 -3.46 -15.60
C LYS A 44 -20.78 -4.54 -15.36
N GLN A 45 -20.84 -5.55 -16.22
CA GLN A 45 -21.83 -6.63 -16.09
C GLN A 45 -21.49 -7.64 -14.98
N ASN A 46 -20.20 -7.91 -14.77
CA ASN A 46 -19.71 -8.91 -13.82
C ASN A 46 -18.54 -8.33 -13.00
N PRO A 47 -18.67 -8.12 -11.68
CA PRO A 47 -17.61 -7.54 -10.86
C PRO A 47 -16.40 -8.46 -10.68
N TRP A 48 -16.50 -9.75 -11.05
CA TRP A 48 -15.42 -10.73 -10.94
C TRP A 48 -14.54 -10.84 -12.20
N ALA A 49 -14.95 -10.19 -13.29
CA ALA A 49 -14.29 -10.29 -14.59
C ALA A 49 -13.13 -9.29 -14.72
N LEU A 50 -12.05 -9.53 -13.96
CA LEU A 50 -10.76 -8.83 -14.11
C LEU A 50 -10.02 -9.32 -15.36
N THR A 51 -9.18 -8.47 -15.94
CA THR A 51 -8.15 -8.90 -16.89
C THR A 51 -6.91 -9.24 -16.09
N TYR A 52 -6.36 -10.44 -16.25
CA TYR A 52 -5.19 -10.90 -15.46
C TYR A 52 -3.85 -10.70 -16.18
N GLY A 53 -3.87 -10.27 -17.43
CA GLY A 53 -2.69 -10.19 -18.28
C GLY A 53 -2.11 -11.56 -18.64
N HIS A 54 -0.82 -11.57 -19.00
CA HIS A 54 -0.09 -12.76 -19.42
C HIS A 54 0.41 -13.58 -18.22
N LEU A 55 0.51 -14.90 -18.40
CA LEU A 55 1.10 -15.79 -17.40
C LEU A 55 2.62 -15.89 -17.59
N ASP A 56 3.34 -14.85 -17.19
CA ASP A 56 4.80 -14.85 -17.14
C ASP A 56 5.33 -14.53 -15.73
N ALA A 57 6.65 -14.68 -15.55
CA ALA A 57 7.28 -14.49 -14.25
C ALA A 57 7.22 -13.02 -13.77
N ALA A 58 7.24 -12.04 -14.66
CA ALA A 58 7.19 -10.63 -14.27
C ALA A 58 5.80 -10.27 -13.77
N ASN A 59 4.74 -10.65 -14.51
CA ASN A 59 3.37 -10.40 -14.10
C ASN A 59 2.98 -11.24 -12.88
N LEU A 60 3.49 -12.48 -12.73
CA LEU A 60 3.27 -13.25 -11.50
C LEU A 60 3.91 -12.57 -10.27
N LEU A 61 5.10 -11.99 -10.41
CA LEU A 61 5.82 -11.39 -9.29
C LEU A 61 5.34 -9.99 -8.93
N ILE A 62 4.94 -9.18 -9.93
CA ILE A 62 4.66 -7.75 -9.77
C ILE A 62 3.19 -7.42 -10.01
N MET A 63 2.42 -8.30 -10.65
CA MET A 63 0.98 -8.14 -10.94
C MET A 63 0.67 -6.87 -11.75
N SER A 64 1.57 -6.49 -12.67
CA SER A 64 1.51 -5.21 -13.40
C SER A 64 0.49 -5.17 -14.54
N GLU A 65 -0.01 -6.31 -15.00
CA GLU A 65 -0.97 -6.38 -16.11
C GLU A 65 -2.39 -6.74 -15.66
N ILE A 66 -2.62 -6.80 -14.34
CA ILE A 66 -3.96 -7.02 -13.81
C ILE A 66 -4.71 -5.68 -13.85
N ASP A 67 -5.93 -5.71 -14.37
CA ASP A 67 -6.74 -4.53 -14.65
C ASP A 67 -8.21 -4.80 -14.30
N GLU A 68 -8.89 -3.77 -13.81
CA GLU A 68 -10.27 -3.84 -13.37
C GLU A 68 -11.25 -4.10 -14.51
N ASN A 69 -10.82 -4.04 -15.77
CA ASN A 69 -11.59 -4.27 -16.99
C ASN A 69 -12.88 -3.43 -17.03
N VAL A 70 -12.72 -2.12 -16.80
CA VAL A 70 -13.77 -1.11 -16.90
C VAL A 70 -13.54 -0.28 -18.15
N ASP A 71 -14.54 -0.23 -19.04
CA ASP A 71 -14.51 0.67 -20.19
C ASP A 71 -14.96 2.08 -19.79
N TYR A 72 -13.99 2.95 -19.48
CA TYR A 72 -14.26 4.33 -19.10
C TYR A 72 -14.77 5.20 -20.27
N GLY A 73 -14.56 4.79 -21.53
CA GLY A 73 -14.92 5.58 -22.71
C GLY A 73 -16.41 5.96 -22.76
N PRO A 74 -17.34 5.00 -22.69
CA PRO A 74 -18.77 5.24 -22.62
C PRO A 74 -19.21 6.07 -21.40
N ILE A 75 -18.53 5.94 -20.25
CA ILE A 75 -18.86 6.70 -19.03
C ILE A 75 -18.62 8.19 -19.27
N PHE A 76 -17.46 8.54 -19.83
CA PHE A 76 -17.15 9.92 -20.22
C PHE A 76 -18.02 10.41 -21.39
N GLY A 77 -18.23 9.57 -22.41
CA GLY A 77 -19.00 9.92 -23.61
C GLY A 77 -20.49 10.20 -23.35
N THR A 78 -21.03 9.69 -22.25
CA THR A 78 -22.43 9.92 -21.82
C THR A 78 -22.57 10.98 -20.73
N HIS A 79 -21.53 11.78 -20.47
CA HIS A 79 -21.49 12.83 -19.44
C HIS A 79 -21.60 12.34 -17.98
N HIS A 80 -21.26 11.08 -17.71
CA HIS A 80 -21.19 10.51 -16.36
C HIS A 80 -19.78 10.51 -15.78
N GLY A 81 -18.93 11.48 -16.16
CA GLY A 81 -17.51 11.53 -15.75
C GLY A 81 -17.28 11.42 -14.25
N TRP A 82 -18.17 11.97 -13.41
CA TRP A 82 -18.05 11.84 -11.96
C TRP A 82 -18.14 10.38 -11.47
N GLN A 83 -18.88 9.51 -12.18
CA GLN A 83 -18.94 8.08 -11.90
C GLN A 83 -17.63 7.39 -12.28
N ALA A 84 -17.02 7.75 -13.42
CA ALA A 84 -15.68 7.29 -13.78
C ALA A 84 -14.66 7.70 -12.70
N GLY A 85 -14.73 8.94 -12.21
CA GLY A 85 -13.88 9.42 -11.14
C GLY A 85 -14.08 8.66 -9.82
N LEU A 86 -15.32 8.32 -9.45
CA LEU A 86 -15.59 7.48 -8.27
C LEU A 86 -15.07 6.06 -8.44
N ILE A 87 -15.27 5.45 -9.61
CA ILE A 87 -14.76 4.11 -9.93
C ILE A 87 -13.24 4.11 -9.82
N ALA A 88 -12.55 5.06 -10.46
CA ALA A 88 -11.09 5.18 -10.39
C ALA A 88 -10.57 5.51 -8.99
N ALA A 89 -11.34 6.18 -8.13
CA ALA A 89 -10.95 6.36 -6.73
C ALA A 89 -11.14 5.08 -5.88
N ALA A 90 -11.97 4.13 -6.32
CA ALA A 90 -12.39 3.01 -5.49
C ALA A 90 -11.23 2.09 -5.07
N GLY A 91 -10.26 1.81 -5.94
CA GLY A 91 -9.13 0.95 -5.62
C GLY A 91 -8.37 1.42 -4.38
N ALA A 92 -7.81 2.62 -4.46
CA ALA A 92 -7.03 3.20 -3.37
C ALA A 92 -7.89 3.46 -2.12
N PHE A 93 -9.08 4.04 -2.26
CA PHE A 93 -9.86 4.48 -1.09
C PHE A 93 -10.76 3.39 -0.52
N ILE A 94 -11.53 2.70 -1.33
CA ILE A 94 -12.41 1.63 -0.85
C ILE A 94 -11.57 0.37 -0.59
N GLY A 95 -10.87 -0.12 -1.60
CA GLY A 95 -10.07 -1.34 -1.53
C GLY A 95 -9.01 -1.26 -0.44
N ASN A 96 -8.13 -0.25 -0.52
CA ASN A 96 -7.01 -0.15 0.41
C ASN A 96 -7.30 0.61 1.71
N ALA A 97 -7.73 1.87 1.65
CA ALA A 97 -7.89 2.69 2.86
C ALA A 97 -9.04 2.25 3.77
N LEU A 98 -10.21 1.92 3.20
CA LEU A 98 -11.42 1.64 3.98
C LEU A 98 -11.63 0.15 4.28
N VAL A 99 -11.13 -0.75 3.44
CA VAL A 99 -11.30 -2.20 3.63
C VAL A 99 -10.03 -2.85 4.15
N THR A 100 -8.97 -2.97 3.34
CA THR A 100 -7.82 -3.81 3.73
C THR A 100 -7.04 -3.22 4.88
N TYR A 101 -6.81 -1.91 4.92
CA TYR A 101 -6.04 -1.26 5.99
C TYR A 101 -6.65 -1.47 7.39
N PRO A 102 -7.92 -1.10 7.68
CA PRO A 102 -8.49 -1.28 9.01
C PRO A 102 -8.67 -2.77 9.36
N LEU A 103 -9.07 -3.62 8.40
CA LEU A 103 -9.21 -5.05 8.64
C LEU A 103 -7.88 -5.69 9.00
N ALA A 104 -6.81 -5.37 8.27
CA ALA A 104 -5.47 -5.86 8.54
C ALA A 104 -4.93 -5.37 9.89
N ARG A 105 -5.19 -4.11 10.26
CA ARG A 105 -4.85 -3.59 11.60
C ARG A 105 -5.58 -4.36 12.69
N TRP A 106 -6.89 -4.53 12.56
CA TRP A 106 -7.70 -5.30 13.51
C TRP A 106 -7.17 -6.74 13.63
N TRP A 107 -6.92 -7.40 12.50
CA TRP A 107 -6.39 -8.76 12.48
C TRP A 107 -5.00 -8.85 13.11
N HIS A 108 -4.11 -7.89 12.83
CA HIS A 108 -2.80 -7.82 13.48
C HIS A 108 -2.93 -7.78 15.01
N HIS A 109 -3.79 -6.91 15.53
CA HIS A 109 -4.02 -6.79 16.97
C HIS A 109 -4.63 -8.08 17.56
N ALA A 110 -5.64 -8.65 16.91
CA ALA A 110 -6.28 -9.89 17.35
C ALA A 110 -5.30 -11.07 17.38
N ALA A 111 -4.54 -11.27 16.29
CA ALA A 111 -3.55 -12.33 16.18
C ALA A 111 -2.40 -12.14 17.19
N ALA A 112 -1.95 -10.90 17.41
CA ALA A 112 -0.91 -10.60 18.39
C ALA A 112 -1.36 -10.90 19.83
N ARG A 113 -2.62 -10.57 20.18
CA ARG A 113 -3.21 -10.89 21.49
C ARG A 113 -3.32 -12.40 21.72
N GLN A 114 -3.62 -13.16 20.67
CA GLN A 114 -3.68 -14.62 20.70
C GLN A 114 -2.30 -15.30 20.62
N GLY A 115 -1.20 -14.54 20.56
CA GLY A 115 0.16 -15.10 20.43
C GLY A 115 0.46 -15.72 19.04
N ARG A 116 -0.42 -15.55 18.05
CA ARG A 116 -0.29 -16.08 16.68
C ARG A 116 0.65 -15.21 15.85
N ARG A 117 1.96 -15.29 16.13
CA ARG A 117 2.99 -14.40 15.55
C ARG A 117 3.02 -14.38 14.02
N THR A 118 2.89 -15.53 13.37
CA THR A 118 2.89 -15.62 11.90
C THR A 118 1.70 -14.89 11.29
N ALA A 119 0.49 -15.09 11.83
CA ALA A 119 -0.70 -14.39 11.36
C ALA A 119 -0.60 -12.87 11.63
N ALA A 120 -0.04 -12.47 12.78
CA ALA A 120 0.18 -11.06 13.09
C ALA A 120 1.22 -10.41 12.15
N LEU A 121 2.24 -11.14 11.72
CA LEU A 121 3.23 -10.68 10.75
C LEU A 121 2.63 -10.55 9.34
N PHE A 122 1.79 -11.49 8.92
CA PHE A 122 1.10 -11.42 7.64
C PHE A 122 0.14 -10.22 7.61
N ALA A 123 -0.67 -10.05 8.67
CA ALA A 123 -1.54 -8.90 8.82
C ALA A 123 -0.76 -7.57 8.88
N TYR A 124 0.44 -7.56 9.48
CA TYR A 124 1.33 -6.40 9.40
C TYR A 124 1.71 -6.08 7.96
N TRP A 125 2.11 -7.07 7.16
CA TRP A 125 2.46 -6.85 5.76
C TRP A 125 1.27 -6.39 4.91
N LEU A 126 0.04 -6.82 5.25
CA LEU A 126 -1.17 -6.29 4.61
C LEU A 126 -1.38 -4.80 4.91
N VAL A 127 -1.08 -4.36 6.14
CA VAL A 127 -1.08 -2.93 6.48
C VAL A 127 -0.03 -2.19 5.66
N VAL A 128 1.20 -2.73 5.58
CA VAL A 128 2.27 -2.12 4.77
C VAL A 128 1.87 -1.99 3.31
N ALA A 129 1.32 -3.05 2.71
CA ALA A 129 0.88 -3.03 1.32
C ALA A 129 -0.24 -2.01 1.08
N SER A 130 -1.20 -1.91 2.01
CA SER A 130 -2.30 -0.92 1.91
C SER A 130 -1.77 0.52 2.00
N VAL A 131 -0.83 0.79 2.91
CA VAL A 131 -0.17 2.10 3.04
C VAL A 131 0.70 2.41 1.83
N GLY A 132 1.39 1.40 1.31
CA GLY A 132 2.18 1.47 0.08
C GLY A 132 1.33 1.88 -1.11
N ASN A 133 0.19 1.20 -1.36
CA ASN A 133 -0.74 1.57 -2.41
C ASN A 133 -1.24 3.01 -2.24
N LEU A 134 -1.53 3.47 -1.02
CA LEU A 134 -1.94 4.87 -0.85
C LEU A 134 -0.84 5.86 -1.24
N LEU A 135 0.44 5.57 -0.95
CA LEU A 135 1.57 6.38 -1.39
C LEU A 135 1.74 6.34 -2.91
N ASP A 136 1.67 5.15 -3.50
CA ASP A 136 1.84 4.93 -4.94
C ASP A 136 0.75 5.69 -5.73
N TYR A 137 -0.51 5.36 -5.47
CA TYR A 137 -1.60 5.87 -6.29
C TYR A 137 -1.84 7.35 -6.07
N VAL A 138 -1.82 7.82 -4.82
CA VAL A 138 -2.20 9.20 -4.51
C VAL A 138 -1.04 10.16 -4.80
N PRO A 139 -0.05 10.40 -3.92
CA PRO A 139 0.94 11.43 -4.22
C PRO A 139 1.82 11.09 -5.42
N VAL A 140 2.24 9.83 -5.62
CA VAL A 140 3.19 9.50 -6.70
C VAL A 140 2.54 9.52 -8.08
N ARG A 141 1.38 8.88 -8.26
CA ARG A 141 0.70 8.76 -9.58
C ARG A 141 -0.36 9.83 -9.86
N THR A 142 -0.60 10.81 -8.98
CA THR A 142 -1.57 11.91 -9.28
C THR A 142 -1.26 12.68 -10.58
N PHE A 143 0.01 12.82 -10.96
CA PHE A 143 0.42 13.54 -12.16
C PHE A 143 0.81 12.61 -13.33
N SER A 144 0.38 11.36 -13.30
CA SER A 144 0.50 10.46 -14.44
C SER A 144 -0.52 10.82 -15.53
N TYR A 145 -0.32 10.28 -16.73
CA TYR A 145 -1.17 10.60 -17.89
C TYR A 145 -2.28 9.58 -18.16
N ARG A 146 -2.26 8.38 -17.54
CA ARG A 146 -3.12 7.24 -17.93
C ARG A 146 -3.52 6.31 -16.78
N GLU A 147 -3.64 6.83 -15.55
CA GLU A 147 -3.87 6.00 -14.35
C GLU A 147 -5.08 6.48 -13.56
N ASP A 148 -5.45 5.76 -12.49
CA ASP A 148 -6.58 6.06 -11.61
C ASP A 148 -6.73 7.54 -11.29
N MET A 149 -5.67 8.19 -10.77
CA MET A 149 -5.78 9.58 -10.35
C MET A 149 -5.92 10.56 -11.52
N HIS A 150 -5.44 10.18 -12.72
CA HIS A 150 -5.75 10.92 -13.94
C HIS A 150 -7.25 10.82 -14.25
N THR A 151 -7.81 9.61 -14.18
CA THR A 151 -9.25 9.36 -14.37
C THR A 151 -10.10 10.05 -13.30
N VAL A 152 -9.64 10.13 -12.05
CA VAL A 152 -10.26 10.93 -10.98
C VAL A 152 -10.29 12.41 -11.36
N ALA A 153 -9.14 12.99 -11.72
CA ALA A 153 -9.05 14.41 -12.10
C ALA A 153 -9.96 14.72 -13.30
N GLN A 154 -9.94 13.87 -14.33
CA GLN A 154 -10.79 14.00 -15.51
C GLN A 154 -12.28 13.85 -15.16
N GLY A 155 -12.63 12.85 -14.34
CA GLY A 155 -14.00 12.55 -13.92
C GLY A 155 -14.66 13.68 -13.15
N PHE A 156 -13.92 14.33 -12.27
CA PHE A 156 -14.39 15.49 -11.50
C PHE A 156 -14.09 16.83 -12.17
N ALA A 157 -13.53 16.83 -13.40
CA ALA A 157 -13.12 18.03 -14.13
C ALA A 157 -12.26 18.99 -13.27
N CYS A 158 -11.34 18.45 -12.48
CA CYS A 158 -10.52 19.20 -11.54
C CYS A 158 -9.03 19.07 -11.87
N SER A 159 -8.23 19.99 -11.33
CA SER A 159 -6.77 19.93 -11.48
C SER A 159 -6.20 18.75 -10.67
N PRO A 160 -5.16 18.06 -11.14
CA PRO A 160 -4.42 17.08 -10.34
C PRO A 160 -3.92 17.63 -9.00
N TRP A 161 -3.67 18.94 -8.89
CA TRP A 161 -3.33 19.58 -7.62
C TRP A 161 -4.44 19.49 -6.58
N TRP A 162 -5.71 19.58 -7.00
CA TRP A 162 -6.84 19.39 -6.10
C TRP A 162 -6.96 17.93 -5.65
N VAL A 163 -6.73 16.98 -6.56
CA VAL A 163 -6.67 15.55 -6.22
C VAL A 163 -5.57 15.31 -5.18
N LEU A 164 -4.35 15.81 -5.41
CA LEU A 164 -3.25 15.70 -4.45
C LEU A 164 -3.59 16.34 -3.10
N LEU A 165 -4.24 17.50 -3.07
CA LEU A 165 -4.54 18.17 -1.80
C LEU A 165 -5.63 17.41 -1.02
N VAL A 166 -6.76 17.13 -1.67
CA VAL A 166 -7.95 16.53 -1.02
C VAL A 166 -7.68 15.10 -0.60
N LEU A 167 -6.97 14.33 -1.43
CA LEU A 167 -6.71 12.92 -1.21
C LEU A 167 -5.35 12.67 -0.56
N GLY A 168 -4.35 13.49 -0.89
CA GLY A 168 -3.00 13.37 -0.33
C GLY A 168 -2.91 13.78 1.13
N LEU A 169 -3.73 14.71 1.62
CA LEU A 169 -3.78 15.05 3.05
C LEU A 169 -4.21 13.83 3.91
N PRO A 170 -5.34 13.15 3.64
CA PRO A 170 -5.68 11.89 4.30
C PRO A 170 -4.59 10.82 4.17
N THR A 171 -4.01 10.64 2.98
CA THR A 171 -2.90 9.69 2.76
C THR A 171 -1.70 10.00 3.64
N ALA A 172 -1.31 11.28 3.75
CA ALA A 172 -0.24 11.72 4.62
C ALA A 172 -0.56 11.43 6.10
N LEU A 173 -1.78 11.65 6.56
CA LEU A 173 -2.20 11.30 7.92
C LEU A 173 -2.11 9.80 8.18
N VAL A 174 -2.49 8.95 7.21
CA VAL A 174 -2.36 7.49 7.31
C VAL A 174 -0.89 7.07 7.38
N LEU A 175 -0.03 7.65 6.54
CA LEU A 175 1.42 7.41 6.56
C LEU A 175 2.05 7.82 7.90
N LEU A 176 1.71 9.02 8.40
CA LEU A 176 2.18 9.52 9.69
C LEU A 176 1.71 8.61 10.83
N HIS A 177 0.44 8.24 10.86
CA HIS A 177 -0.08 7.29 11.85
C HIS A 177 0.62 5.93 11.74
N PHE A 178 0.88 5.44 10.52
CA PHE A 178 1.56 4.17 10.29
C PHE A 178 2.97 4.18 10.88
N PHE A 179 3.83 5.12 10.45
CA PHE A 179 5.22 5.17 10.87
C PHE A 179 5.39 5.60 12.34
N PHE A 180 4.66 6.60 12.82
CA PHE A 180 4.88 7.10 14.19
C PHE A 180 4.20 6.28 15.29
N LEU A 181 3.11 5.56 14.97
CA LEU A 181 2.30 4.88 15.99
C LEU A 181 2.22 3.37 15.74
N PHE A 182 1.76 2.96 14.56
CA PHE A 182 1.45 1.55 14.31
C PHE A 182 2.70 0.68 14.20
N GLU A 183 3.63 1.03 13.30
CA GLU A 183 4.82 0.22 13.00
C GLU A 183 5.70 0.00 14.25
N PRO A 184 6.12 1.04 15.00
CA PRO A 184 6.92 0.86 16.21
C PRO A 184 6.24 -0.05 17.24
N ALA A 185 4.91 0.07 17.40
CA ALA A 185 4.14 -0.77 18.31
C ALA A 185 4.05 -2.22 17.83
N ALA A 186 3.78 -2.43 16.53
CA ALA A 186 3.72 -3.74 15.91
C ALA A 186 5.06 -4.48 16.02
N GLN A 187 6.17 -3.80 15.68
CA GLN A 187 7.51 -4.37 15.76
C GLN A 187 7.90 -4.76 17.19
N ARG A 188 7.58 -3.94 18.19
CA ARG A 188 7.79 -4.30 19.61
C ARG A 188 7.02 -5.55 19.99
N ARG A 189 5.77 -5.71 19.53
CA ARG A 189 4.95 -6.89 19.84
C ARG A 189 5.47 -8.14 19.13
N LEU A 190 5.84 -8.03 17.85
CA LEU A 190 6.33 -9.16 17.04
C LEU A 190 7.73 -9.62 17.45
N PHE A 191 8.62 -8.69 17.83
CA PHE A 191 10.05 -8.95 18.02
C PHE A 191 10.58 -8.48 19.39
N ARG A 192 9.81 -8.72 20.47
CA ARG A 192 10.13 -8.31 21.85
C ARG A 192 11.58 -8.54 22.29
N GLY A 193 12.17 -9.67 21.88
CA GLY A 193 13.51 -10.09 22.30
C GLY A 193 14.67 -9.71 21.37
N SER A 194 14.44 -8.98 20.28
CA SER A 194 15.51 -8.71 19.30
C SER A 194 15.43 -7.29 18.72
N LYS A 195 16.32 -6.41 19.18
CA LYS A 195 16.52 -5.07 18.58
C LYS A 195 16.91 -5.18 17.10
N ALA A 196 17.84 -6.09 16.77
CA ALA A 196 18.30 -6.31 15.40
C ALA A 196 17.14 -6.67 14.44
N ARG A 197 16.23 -7.57 14.83
CA ARG A 197 15.07 -7.90 13.99
C ARG A 197 14.13 -6.72 13.81
N ARG A 198 13.94 -5.89 14.83
CA ARG A 198 13.14 -4.66 14.72
C ARG A 198 13.77 -3.67 13.74
N CYS A 199 15.07 -3.38 13.88
CA CYS A 199 15.77 -2.49 12.93
C CYS A 199 15.72 -3.02 11.49
N ILE A 200 15.95 -4.33 11.28
CA ILE A 200 15.86 -4.93 9.94
C ILE A 200 14.42 -4.82 9.40
N MET A 201 13.42 -5.09 10.22
CA MET A 201 12.02 -4.97 9.82
C MET A 201 11.64 -3.52 9.48
N ALA A 202 12.11 -2.54 10.26
CA ALA A 202 11.92 -1.12 10.03
C ALA A 202 12.53 -0.68 8.70
N PHE A 203 13.80 -1.02 8.49
CA PHE A 203 14.49 -0.74 7.24
C PHE A 203 13.77 -1.36 6.04
N PHE A 204 13.37 -2.64 6.15
CA PHE A 204 12.70 -3.35 5.07
C PHE A 204 11.29 -2.82 4.81
N THR A 205 10.57 -2.39 5.84
CA THR A 205 9.27 -1.74 5.70
C THR A 205 9.40 -0.40 4.98
N ALA A 206 10.33 0.46 5.41
CA ALA A 206 10.62 1.72 4.74
C ALA A 206 11.05 1.49 3.28
N PHE A 207 11.89 0.48 3.03
CA PHE A 207 12.28 0.10 1.67
C PHE A 207 11.07 -0.29 0.82
N VAL A 208 10.19 -1.16 1.32
CA VAL A 208 8.98 -1.57 0.58
C VAL A 208 8.08 -0.36 0.31
N VAL A 209 7.79 0.46 1.32
CA VAL A 209 6.91 1.63 1.15
C VAL A 209 7.50 2.64 0.17
N PHE A 210 8.75 3.05 0.34
CA PHE A 210 9.30 4.17 -0.43
C PHE A 210 10.05 3.75 -1.70
N CYS A 211 10.68 2.58 -1.73
CA CYS A 211 11.44 2.10 -2.90
C CYS A 211 10.64 1.19 -3.83
N PHE A 212 9.69 0.40 -3.31
CA PHE A 212 8.82 -0.40 -4.18
C PHE A 212 7.60 0.42 -4.62
N TYR A 213 6.74 0.83 -3.68
CA TYR A 213 5.55 1.62 -4.02
C TYR A 213 5.90 3.08 -4.42
N GLY A 214 6.83 3.71 -3.70
CA GLY A 214 7.23 5.08 -4.01
C GLY A 214 7.94 5.27 -5.35
N ALA A 215 8.47 4.20 -5.98
CA ALA A 215 9.19 4.28 -7.24
C ALA A 215 8.29 4.22 -8.50
N ALA A 216 6.97 4.02 -8.36
CA ALA A 216 6.08 3.82 -9.49
C ALA A 216 6.06 4.98 -10.51
N GLY A 217 6.31 6.21 -10.06
CA GLY A 217 6.43 7.39 -10.92
C GLY A 217 7.60 7.35 -11.90
N TRP A 218 8.55 6.41 -11.75
CA TRP A 218 9.63 6.20 -12.73
C TRP A 218 9.16 5.51 -14.01
N ALA A 219 8.16 4.63 -13.94
CA ALA A 219 7.74 3.82 -15.09
C ALA A 219 6.67 4.52 -15.93
N HIS A 220 5.72 5.22 -15.30
CA HIS A 220 4.47 5.66 -15.97
C HIS A 220 4.09 7.12 -15.69
N GLY A 221 4.99 7.92 -15.12
CA GLY A 221 4.72 9.28 -14.65
C GLY A 221 5.10 10.41 -15.61
N GLY A 222 4.41 11.56 -15.49
CA GLY A 222 4.93 12.84 -15.96
C GLY A 222 6.11 13.33 -15.10
N ALA A 223 6.71 14.47 -15.47
CA ALA A 223 7.88 15.00 -14.76
C ALA A 223 7.65 15.18 -13.25
N ALA A 224 6.44 15.60 -12.85
CA ALA A 224 6.09 15.74 -11.44
C ALA A 224 6.08 14.38 -10.69
N SER A 225 5.41 13.37 -11.24
CA SER A 225 5.42 12.00 -10.69
C SER A 225 6.83 11.42 -10.59
N HIS A 226 7.68 11.65 -11.60
CA HIS A 226 9.07 11.23 -11.56
C HIS A 226 9.83 11.85 -10.36
N TRP A 227 9.73 13.17 -10.18
CA TRP A 227 10.38 13.86 -9.07
C TRP A 227 9.83 13.46 -7.70
N LEU A 228 8.53 13.15 -7.61
CA LEU A 228 7.93 12.62 -6.38
C LEU A 228 8.48 11.23 -6.04
N SER A 229 8.69 10.37 -7.04
CA SER A 229 9.38 9.10 -6.84
C SER A 229 10.84 9.27 -6.43
N VAL A 230 11.58 10.17 -7.07
CA VAL A 230 12.97 10.49 -6.66
C VAL A 230 13.00 10.98 -5.21
N PHE A 231 12.08 11.86 -4.82
CA PHE A 231 11.99 12.35 -3.44
C PHE A 231 11.65 11.22 -2.45
N ALA A 232 10.69 10.34 -2.78
CA ALA A 232 10.34 9.19 -1.96
C ALA A 232 11.54 8.26 -1.75
N VAL A 233 12.23 7.89 -2.82
CA VAL A 233 13.33 6.91 -2.80
C VAL A 233 14.63 7.49 -2.22
N CYS A 234 15.01 8.71 -2.62
CA CYS A 234 16.31 9.27 -2.26
C CYS A 234 16.30 10.07 -0.97
N VAL A 235 15.13 10.56 -0.53
CA VAL A 235 15.01 11.42 0.66
C VAL A 235 14.18 10.74 1.74
N LEU A 236 12.92 10.37 1.45
CA LEU A 236 12.03 9.83 2.48
C LEU A 236 12.48 8.46 2.97
N PHE A 237 12.87 7.54 2.08
CA PHE A 237 13.38 6.22 2.46
C PHE A 237 14.52 6.28 3.49
N PRO A 238 15.69 6.90 3.20
CA PRO A 238 16.80 6.88 4.15
C PRO A 238 16.46 7.61 5.46
N MET A 239 15.69 8.71 5.38
CA MET A 239 15.25 9.45 6.56
C MET A 239 14.34 8.61 7.46
N VAL A 240 13.28 8.02 6.91
CA VAL A 240 12.31 7.21 7.68
C VAL A 240 12.97 5.92 8.16
N ALA A 241 13.78 5.25 7.34
CA ALA A 241 14.52 4.07 7.77
C ALA A 241 15.44 4.36 8.97
N ALA A 242 16.13 5.51 8.98
CA ALA A 242 16.96 5.92 10.11
C ALA A 242 16.14 6.21 11.38
N ILE A 243 15.04 6.95 11.25
CA ILE A 243 14.11 7.27 12.36
C ILE A 243 13.51 5.98 12.94
N GLU A 244 13.01 5.09 12.10
CA GLU A 244 12.39 3.83 12.55
C GLU A 244 13.42 2.87 13.15
N CYS A 245 14.63 2.79 12.61
CA CYS A 245 15.72 2.03 13.24
C CYS A 245 16.07 2.59 14.63
N TRP A 246 16.03 3.92 14.79
CA TRP A 246 16.24 4.56 16.09
C TRP A 246 15.11 4.23 17.07
N PHE A 247 13.84 4.29 16.65
CA PHE A 247 12.69 3.85 17.44
C PHE A 247 12.74 2.36 17.77
N ALA A 248 13.22 1.52 16.87
CA ALA A 248 13.41 0.09 17.10
C ALA A 248 14.49 -0.20 18.16
N ALA A 249 15.54 0.62 18.21
CA ALA A 249 16.65 0.48 19.15
C ALA A 249 16.32 1.00 20.57
N HIS A 250 15.46 2.02 20.67
CA HIS A 250 15.16 2.73 21.91
C HIS A 250 13.73 2.47 22.41
N SER A 251 13.56 2.34 23.73
CA SER A 251 12.25 2.08 24.33
C SER A 251 11.65 3.35 24.91
N PHE A 252 10.80 4.04 24.14
CA PHE A 252 10.09 5.23 24.64
C PHE A 252 8.92 4.84 25.54
N ARG A 253 8.72 5.62 26.62
CA ARG A 253 7.67 5.36 27.63
C ARG A 253 6.26 5.60 27.09
N TRP A 254 6.04 6.70 26.36
CA TRP A 254 4.72 7.07 25.78
C TRP A 254 4.14 6.03 24.83
N MET A 255 4.99 5.14 24.32
CA MET A 255 4.63 4.06 23.41
C MET A 255 4.13 2.77 24.08
N ARG A 256 4.04 2.73 25.41
CA ARG A 256 3.55 1.56 26.17
C ARG A 256 2.05 1.61 26.48
N GLU A 257 1.40 2.74 26.26
CA GLU A 257 0.08 3.04 26.85
C GLU A 257 -1.07 3.04 25.84
N THR A 258 -0.81 2.80 24.54
CA THR A 258 -1.88 2.68 23.54
C THR A 258 -2.43 1.24 23.47
N PRO A 259 -3.70 1.00 23.83
CA PRO A 259 -4.33 -0.34 23.92
C PRO A 259 -4.43 -1.12 22.60
#